data_AF-A0A3A4QUB7-F1
#
_entry.id   AF-A0A3A4QUB7-F1
#
_cell.length_a   1.000
_cell.length_b   1.000
_cell.length_c   1.000
_cell.angle_alpha   90.00
_cell.angle_beta   90.00
_cell.angle_gamma   90.00
#
_symmetry.space_group_name_H-M   'P 1'
#
loop_
_entity.id
_entity.type
_entity.pdbx_description
1 polymer ?
#
loop_
_entity_poly.entity_id
_entity_poly.type
_entity_poly.pdbx_seq_one_letter_code
_entity_poly.pdbx_strand_id
1 'polypeptide(L)' 'MPKEVQMSVKMEPELREQFMAAAATVHRPAAQIVRELMRAFIVCQEIPNADTIAAIQAVERGEFATHADTADLYRKLGI' A
#
# COMPACT_ATOMS: atom_id res chain seq x y z
N MET A 1 5.09 28.79 -4.02
CA MET A 1 3.91 27.94 -4.27
C MET A 1 4.35 26.74 -5.09
N PRO A 2 4.18 25.50 -4.62
CA PRO A 2 4.48 24.32 -5.43
C PRO A 2 3.58 24.34 -6.68
N LYS A 3 4.15 24.05 -7.85
CA LYS A 3 3.39 24.02 -9.11
C LYS A 3 2.39 22.88 -9.04
N GLU A 4 1.14 23.16 -9.40
CA GLU A 4 0.16 22.09 -9.62
C GLU A 4 0.63 21.21 -10.78
N VAL A 5 0.53 19.90 -10.60
CA VAL A 5 0.93 18.90 -11.60
C VAL A 5 -0.32 18.20 -12.11
N GLN A 6 -0.46 18.11 -13.43
CA GLN A 6 -1.54 17.38 -14.06
C GLN A 6 -1.10 15.93 -14.32
N MET A 7 -1.94 14.98 -13.89
CA MET A 7 -1.78 13.57 -14.18
C MET A 7 -2.89 13.11 -15.12
N SER A 8 -2.53 12.45 -16.21
CA SER A 8 -3.47 11.88 -17.18
C SER A 8 -3.40 10.35 -17.12
N VAL A 9 -4.55 9.70 -16.98
CA VAL A 9 -4.67 8.24 -16.88
C VAL A 9 -5.55 7.74 -18.01
N LYS A 10 -5.09 6.69 -18.71
CA LYS A 10 -5.92 5.96 -19.68
C LYS A 10 -6.82 5.01 -18.90
N MET A 11 -8.10 5.02 -19.22
CA MET A 11 -9.12 4.21 -18.56
C MET A 11 -10.14 3.75 -19.60
N GLU A 12 -10.75 2.59 -19.35
CA GLU A 12 -11.86 2.08 -20.11
C GLU A 12 -13.05 3.05 -19.99
N PRO A 13 -13.76 3.35 -21.10
CA PRO A 13 -14.91 4.26 -21.07
C PRO A 13 -15.97 3.86 -20.05
N GLU A 14 -16.28 2.57 -19.96
CA GLU A 14 -17.27 2.02 -19.03
C GLU A 14 -16.87 2.24 -17.56
N LEU A 15 -15.58 2.04 -17.24
CA LEU A 15 -15.06 2.26 -15.89
C LEU A 15 -15.15 3.74 -15.50
N ARG A 16 -14.84 4.65 -16.45
CA ARG A 16 -14.99 6.10 -16.24
C ARG A 16 -16.43 6.46 -15.93
N GLU A 17 -17.38 5.96 -16.72
CA GLU A 17 -18.81 6.26 -16.54
C GLU A 17 -19.32 5.79 -15.19
N GLN A 18 -19.00 4.55 -14.80
CA GLN A 18 -19.37 3.99 -13.50
C GLN A 18 -18.76 4.80 -12.35
N PHE A 19 -17.49 5.18 -12.45
CA PHE A 19 -16.83 5.98 -11.42
C PHE A 19 -17.45 7.38 -11.30
N MET A 20 -17.76 8.03 -12.43
CA MET A 20 -18.41 9.34 -12.45
C MET A 20 -19.82 9.30 -11.87
N ALA A 21 -20.60 8.26 -12.18
CA ALA A 21 -21.93 8.05 -11.60
C ALA A 21 -21.85 7.87 -10.08
N ALA A 22 -20.94 7.02 -9.59
CA ALA A 22 -20.72 6.81 -8.16
C ALA A 22 -20.28 8.10 -7.45
N ALA A 23 -19.37 8.88 -8.06
CA ALA A 23 -18.91 10.18 -7.54
C ALA A 23 -20.06 11.20 -7.43
N ALA A 24 -20.96 11.22 -8.43
CA ALA A 24 -22.14 12.07 -8.43
C ALA A 24 -23.13 11.69 -7.32
N THR A 25 -23.35 10.39 -7.08
CA THR A 25 -24.22 9.90 -5.98
C THR A 25 -23.73 10.33 -4.61
N VAL A 26 -22.41 10.38 -4.39
CA VAL A 26 -21.84 10.86 -3.12
C VAL A 26 -21.67 12.38 -3.08
N HIS A 27 -22.04 13.10 -4.14
CA HIS A 27 -21.87 14.55 -4.29
C HIS A 27 -20.43 15.05 -4.11
N ARG A 28 -19.45 14.28 -4.60
CA ARG A 28 -18.02 14.61 -4.47
C ARG A 28 -17.35 14.69 -5.84
N PRO A 29 -16.43 15.64 -6.06
CA PRO A 29 -15.67 15.68 -7.30
C PRO A 29 -14.84 14.40 -7.48
N ALA A 30 -14.91 13.79 -8.67
CA ALA A 30 -14.13 12.60 -9.03
C ALA A 30 -12.62 12.76 -8.74
N ALA A 31 -12.05 13.92 -9.08
CA ALA A 31 -10.65 14.23 -8.81
C ALA A 31 -10.31 14.28 -7.31
N GLN A 32 -11.27 14.64 -6.45
CA GLN A 32 -11.07 14.60 -5.00
C GLN A 32 -11.01 13.15 -4.51
N ILE A 33 -11.92 12.30 -4.98
CA ILE A 33 -11.94 10.86 -4.64
C ILE A 33 -10.62 10.22 -5.07
N VAL A 34 -10.15 10.46 -6.29
CA VAL A 34 -8.87 9.93 -6.79
C VAL A 34 -7.70 10.36 -5.90
N ARG A 35 -7.63 11.64 -5.50
CA ARG A 35 -6.56 12.12 -4.59
C ARG A 35 -6.62 11.43 -3.22
N GLU A 36 -7.81 11.17 -2.71
CA GLU A 36 -7.97 10.46 -1.43
C GLU A 36 -7.59 8.99 -1.55
N LEU A 37 -7.96 8.32 -2.64
CA LEU A 37 -7.53 6.96 -2.94
C LEU A 37 -6.01 6.86 -3.04
N MET A 38 -5.35 7.85 -3.67
CA MET A 38 -3.88 7.91 -3.71
C MET A 38 -3.27 8.04 -2.32
N ARG A 39 -3.80 8.93 -1.47
CA ARG A 39 -3.32 9.09 -0.09
C ARG A 39 -3.53 7.81 0.72
N ALA A 40 -4.70 7.20 0.61
CA ALA A 40 -5.00 5.94 1.27
C ALA A 40 -4.05 4.83 0.78
N PHE A 41 -3.76 4.76 -0.51
CA PHE A 41 -2.81 3.81 -1.06
C PHE A 41 -1.41 3.99 -0.47
N ILE A 42 -0.89 5.22 -0.41
CA ILE A 42 0.42 5.52 0.21
C ILE A 42 0.44 5.06 1.67
N VAL A 43 -0.58 5.44 2.44
CA VAL A 43 -0.69 5.05 3.85
C VAL A 43 -0.73 3.53 4.00
N CYS A 44 -1.46 2.82 3.15
CA CYS A 44 -1.49 1.36 3.16
C CYS A 44 -0.15 0.72 2.80
N GLN A 45 0.74 1.39 2.06
CA GLN A 45 2.09 0.89 1.79
C GLN A 45 3.06 1.22 2.94
N GLU A 46 2.82 2.31 3.68
CA GLU A 46 3.61 2.67 4.86
C GLU A 46 3.25 1.83 6.09
N ILE A 47 1.99 1.43 6.21
CA ILE A 47 1.54 0.52 7.27
C ILE A 47 2.06 -0.89 6.93
N PRO A 48 2.76 -1.55 7.87
CA PRO A 48 3.14 -2.95 7.70
C PRO A 48 1.92 -3.80 7.34
N ASN A 49 2.01 -4.58 6.26
CA ASN A 49 0.93 -5.48 5.88
C ASN A 49 0.69 -6.55 6.96
N ALA A 50 -0.43 -7.28 6.86
CA ALA A 50 -0.80 -8.28 7.87
C ALA A 50 0.32 -9.30 8.15
N ASP A 51 1.03 -9.73 7.11
CA ASP A 51 2.13 -10.70 7.24
C ASP A 51 3.32 -10.10 8.00
N THR A 52 3.65 -8.84 7.73
CA THR A 52 4.73 -8.12 8.42
C THR A 52 4.35 -7.85 9.88
N ILE A 53 3.09 -7.47 10.15
CA ILE A 53 2.57 -7.33 11.51
C ILE A 53 2.67 -8.68 12.26
N ALA A 54 2.26 -9.77 11.63
CA ALA A 54 2.33 -11.10 12.23
C ALA A 54 3.77 -11.51 12.54
N ALA A 55 4.72 -11.21 11.65
CA ALA A 55 6.14 -11.44 11.87
C ALA A 55 6.69 -10.61 13.05
N ILE A 56 6.32 -9.33 13.15
CA ILE A 56 6.71 -8.47 14.29
C ILE A 56 6.19 -9.06 15.59
N GLN A 57 4.91 -9.45 15.64
CA GLN A 57 4.30 -10.02 16.85
C GLN A 57 4.90 -11.38 17.22
N ALA A 58 5.29 -12.20 16.23
CA ALA A 58 6.00 -13.45 16.48
C ALA A 58 7.33 -13.18 17.19
N VAL A 59 8.11 -12.19 16.72
CA VAL A 59 9.35 -11.78 17.37
C VAL A 59 9.09 -11.30 18.81
N GLU A 60 8.06 -10.48 19.04
CA GLU A 60 7.68 -10.00 20.39
C GLU A 60 7.28 -11.14 21.34
N ARG A 61 6.66 -12.20 20.83
CA ARG A 61 6.33 -13.42 21.59
C ARG A 61 7.52 -14.35 21.80
N GLY A 62 8.69 -14.04 21.24
CA GLY A 62 9.86 -14.92 21.29
C GLY A 62 9.88 -16.04 20.25
N GLU A 63 8.97 -15.99 19.27
CA GLU A 63 8.87 -16.94 18.17
C GLU A 63 9.82 -16.53 17.03
N PHE A 64 11.14 -16.61 17.29
CA PHE A 64 12.17 -16.33 16.30
C PHE A 64 13.28 -17.37 16.33
N ALA A 65 13.95 -17.56 15.20
CA ALA A 65 15.12 -18.42 15.11
C ALA A 65 16.39 -17.65 15.50
N THR A 66 17.23 -18.28 16.33
CA THR A 66 18.59 -17.78 16.62
C THR A 66 19.62 -18.62 15.89
N HIS A 67 20.71 -17.98 15.49
CA HIS A 67 21.83 -18.60 14.79
C HIS A 67 23.11 -18.42 15.60
N ALA A 68 24.03 -19.38 15.50
CA ALA A 68 25.27 -19.37 16.28
C ALA A 68 26.21 -18.23 15.87
N ASP A 69 26.28 -17.94 14.57
CA ASP A 69 27.07 -16.86 13.99
C ASP A 69 26.49 -16.45 12.61
N THR A 70 27.10 -15.44 11.99
CA THR A 70 26.71 -14.93 10.67
C THR A 70 26.90 -15.97 9.56
N ALA A 71 27.88 -16.87 9.68
CA ALA A 71 28.14 -17.89 8.66
C ALA A 71 27.07 -19.00 8.68
N ASP A 72 26.59 -19.40 9.86
CA ASP A 72 25.44 -20.30 10.02
C ASP A 72 24.15 -19.67 9.49
N LEU A 73 23.95 -18.36 9.72
CA LEU A 73 22.80 -17.63 9.19
C LEU A 73 22.77 -17.67 7.66
N TYR A 74 23.86 -17.30 6.98
CA TYR A 74 23.92 -17.31 5.51
C TYR A 74 23.70 -18.71 4.94
N ARG A 75 24.34 -19.73 5.55
CA ARG A 75 24.13 -21.13 5.14
C ARG A 75 22.65 -21.54 5.19
N LYS A 76 21.92 -21.15 6.23
CA LYS A 76 20.49 -21.48 6.39
C LYS A 76 19.58 -20.65 5.51
N LEU A 77 19.96 -19.42 5.17
CA LEU A 77 19.23 -18.56 4.23
C LEU A 77 19.49 -18.92 2.76
N GLY A 78 20.52 -19.72 2.47
CA GLY A 78 20.86 -20.14 1.11
C GLY A 78 21.42 -19.01 0.24
N ILE A 79 22.01 -17.99 0.86
CA ILE A 79 22.67 -16.85 0.21
C ILE A 79 24.17 -16.80 0.54
#